data_AF-G2R8C4-F1
#
_entry.id   AF-G2R8C4-F1
#
_cell.length_a   1.000
_cell.length_b   1.000
_cell.length_c   1.000
_cell.angle_alpha   90.00
_cell.angle_beta   90.00
_cell.angle_gamma   90.00
#
_symmetry.space_group_name_H-M   'P 1'
#
loop_
_entity.id
_entity.type
_entity.pdbx_description
1 polymer ?
#
loop_
_entity_poly.entity_id
_entity_poly.type
_entity_poly.pdbx_seq_one_letter_code
_entity_poly.pdbx_strand_id
1 'polypeptide(L)'
;MDLPDLVIHSKLEAVVQGDFVRHSFPRRGRLGREWKVVVTETWKRKARLGSGGFGTVWLEECQEPASGSSPRCRAVKEIMVGSKSNLDYARELLAIAKFSHPKAR
;
A
#
# COMPACT_ATOMS: atom_id res chain seq x y z
N MET A 1 18.66 -10.69 -0.53
CA MET A 1 18.87 -9.29 -0.11
C MET A 1 18.00 -9.08 1.10
N ASP A 2 18.61 -8.74 2.22
CA ASP A 2 17.89 -8.53 3.47
C ASP A 2 17.28 -7.13 3.48
N LEU A 3 15.97 -7.06 3.76
CA LEU A 3 15.27 -5.79 3.95
C LEU A 3 15.38 -5.36 5.42
N PRO A 4 15.45 -4.05 5.73
CA PRO A 4 15.42 -3.58 7.11
C PRO A 4 14.13 -4.02 7.83
N ASP A 5 14.23 -4.38 9.10
CA ASP A 5 13.08 -4.84 9.92
C ASP A 5 11.89 -3.88 9.88
N LEU A 6 12.14 -2.58 9.90
CA LEU A 6 11.09 -1.56 9.82
C LEU A 6 10.27 -1.66 8.52
N VAL A 7 10.92 -2.00 7.40
CA VAL A 7 10.26 -2.22 6.11
C VAL A 7 9.44 -3.49 6.16
N ILE A 8 9.99 -4.57 6.73
CA ILE A 8 9.30 -5.86 6.86
C ILE A 8 8.03 -5.71 7.71
N HIS A 9 8.11 -5.03 8.86
CA HIS A 9 6.96 -4.79 9.73
C HIS A 9 5.90 -3.85 9.14
N SER A 10 6.28 -3.03 8.16
CA SER A 10 5.36 -2.14 7.44
C SER A 10 4.69 -2.81 6.24
N LYS A 11 5.01 -4.07 5.94
CA LYS A 11 4.43 -4.80 4.82
C LYS A 11 2.93 -4.97 5.02
N LEU A 12 2.17 -4.57 4.01
CA LEU A 12 0.73 -4.80 3.94
C LEU A 12 0.44 -6.00 3.04
N GLU A 13 -0.40 -6.92 3.52
CA GLU A 13 -0.86 -8.05 2.72
C GLU A 13 -1.85 -7.58 1.65
N ALA A 14 -1.45 -7.74 0.39
CA ALA A 14 -2.18 -7.28 -0.77
C ALA A 14 -2.04 -8.25 -1.94
N VAL A 15 -3.11 -8.41 -2.70
CA VAL A 15 -3.14 -9.16 -3.95
C VAL A 15 -3.31 -8.17 -5.10
N VAL A 16 -2.37 -8.19 -6.04
CA VAL A 16 -2.41 -7.37 -7.26
C VAL A 16 -2.85 -8.24 -8.43
N GLN A 17 -3.95 -7.86 -9.09
CA GLN A 17 -4.53 -8.55 -10.25
C GLN A 17 -4.88 -7.52 -11.33
N GLY A 18 -4.00 -7.36 -12.31
CA GLY A 18 -4.13 -6.34 -13.34
C GLY A 18 -4.19 -4.93 -12.72
N ASP A 19 -5.29 -4.22 -12.98
CA ASP A 19 -5.53 -2.88 -12.45
C ASP A 19 -6.16 -2.86 -11.05
N PHE A 20 -6.39 -4.03 -10.45
CA PHE A 20 -7.00 -4.14 -9.13
C PHE A 20 -5.98 -4.52 -8.07
N VAL A 21 -6.10 -3.87 -6.92
CA VAL A 21 -5.34 -4.20 -5.71
C VAL A 21 -6.32 -4.47 -4.59
N ARG A 22 -6.30 -5.71 -4.06
CA ARG A 22 -7.14 -6.11 -2.92
C ARG A 22 -6.29 -6.18 -1.67
N HIS A 23 -6.66 -5.42 -0.65
CA HIS A 23 -6.02 -5.47 0.67
C HIS A 23 -6.92 -6.24 1.63
N SER A 24 -6.31 -7.04 2.50
CA SER A 24 -7.02 -7.75 3.58
C SER A 24 -6.36 -7.43 4.90
N PHE A 25 -7.13 -7.02 5.91
CA PHE A 25 -6.59 -6.73 7.23
C PHE A 25 -7.55 -7.13 8.35
N PRO A 26 -7.02 -7.52 9.52
CA PRO A 26 -7.85 -7.83 10.67
C PRO A 26 -8.42 -6.54 11.26
N ARG A 27 -9.73 -6.51 11.46
CA ARG A 27 -10.43 -5.46 12.20
C ARG A 27 -11.00 -6.04 13.49
N ARG A 28 -10.91 -5.30 14.60
CA ARG A 28 -11.64 -5.66 15.83
C ARG A 28 -13.14 -5.64 15.53
N GLY A 29 -13.83 -6.75 15.80
CA GLY A 29 -15.27 -6.79 15.70
C GLY A 29 -15.91 -5.91 16.77
N ARG A 30 -17.15 -5.47 16.53
CA ARG A 30 -17.87 -4.54 17.43
C ARG A 30 -18.61 -5.25 18.57
N LEU A 31 -18.78 -6.58 18.52
CA LEU A 31 -19.56 -7.36 19.49
C LEU A 31 -18.77 -8.56 20.04
N GLY A 32 -19.00 -8.86 21.32
CA GLY A 32 -18.21 -9.71 22.22
C GLY A 32 -17.96 -11.19 21.86
N ARG A 33 -18.27 -11.64 20.64
CA ARG A 33 -17.91 -12.99 20.13
C ARG A 33 -17.13 -12.98 18.81
N GLU A 34 -17.07 -11.86 18.08
CA GLU A 34 -16.20 -11.70 16.90
C GLU A 34 -14.99 -10.84 17.26
N TRP A 35 -13.93 -11.48 17.76
CA TRP A 35 -12.78 -10.75 18.28
C TRP A 35 -11.87 -10.23 17.15
N LYS A 36 -11.94 -10.85 15.95
CA LYS A 36 -11.24 -10.42 14.73
C LYS A 36 -12.08 -10.78 13.51
N VAL A 37 -12.52 -9.77 12.76
CA VAL A 37 -13.14 -9.94 11.43
C VAL A 37 -12.10 -9.55 10.39
N VAL A 38 -11.84 -10.40 9.41
CA VAL A 38 -11.01 -10.03 8.25
C VAL A 38 -11.87 -9.18 7.34
N VAL A 39 -11.46 -7.94 7.11
CA VAL A 39 -12.12 -7.04 6.17
C VAL A 39 -11.24 -6.85 4.94
N THR A 40 -11.88 -6.68 3.80
CA THR A 40 -11.21 -6.47 2.52
C THR A 40 -11.56 -5.10 1.97
N GLU A 41 -10.61 -4.48 1.29
CA GLU A 41 -10.85 -3.32 0.44
C GLU A 41 -10.27 -3.55 -0.96
N THR A 42 -11.00 -3.11 -1.97
CA THR A 42 -10.61 -3.25 -3.38
C THR A 42 -10.34 -1.87 -3.98
N TRP A 43 -9.14 -1.72 -4.55
CA TRP A 43 -8.66 -0.50 -5.20
C TRP A 43 -8.52 -0.75 -6.70
N LYS A 44 -8.87 0.24 -7.51
CA LYS A 44 -8.74 0.19 -8.97
C LYS A 44 -7.85 1.32 -9.46
N ARG A 45 -6.86 1.01 -10.30
CA ARG A 45 -6.07 2.02 -11.03
C ARG A 45 -6.98 2.82 -11.96
N LYS A 46 -6.86 4.14 -11.89
CA LYS A 46 -7.66 5.10 -12.67
C LYS A 46 -6.82 5.82 -13.71
N ALA A 47 -5.64 6.28 -13.33
CA ALA A 47 -4.76 7.04 -14.22
C ALA A 47 -3.30 6.87 -13.82
N ARG A 48 -2.40 7.01 -14.80
CA ARG A 48 -0.97 7.18 -14.54
C ARG A 48 -0.71 8.64 -14.15
N LEU A 49 -0.20 8.87 -12.94
CA LEU A 49 0.18 10.20 -12.46
C LEU A 49 1.59 10.60 -12.91
N GLY A 50 2.48 9.63 -13.11
CA GLY A 50 3.83 9.87 -13.60
C GLY A 50 4.64 8.60 -13.76
N SER A 51 5.77 8.70 -14.46
CA SER A 51 6.74 7.61 -14.64
C SER A 51 8.15 8.18 -14.74
N GLY A 52 9.12 7.52 -14.13
CA GLY A 52 10.53 7.91 -14.21
C GLY A 52 11.47 6.75 -13.92
N GLY A 53 12.77 7.05 -13.77
CA GLY A 53 13.79 6.02 -13.52
C GLY A 53 13.58 5.21 -12.23
N PHE A 54 12.72 5.68 -11.33
CA PHE A 54 12.41 5.08 -10.05
C PHE A 54 11.10 4.27 -10.03
N GLY A 55 10.40 4.18 -11.16
CA GLY A 55 9.12 3.47 -11.28
C GLY A 55 7.96 4.35 -11.78
N THR A 56 6.74 3.82 -11.65
CA THR A 56 5.51 4.44 -12.14
C THR A 56 4.58 4.75 -10.98
N VAL A 57 3.94 5.92 -10.99
CA VAL A 57 2.94 6.32 -9.99
C VAL A 57 1.56 6.29 -10.62
N TRP A 58 0.64 5.60 -9.95
CA TRP A 58 -0.75 5.42 -10.34
C TRP A 58 -1.69 6.11 -9.36
N LEU A 59 -2.74 6.74 -9.88
CA LEU A 59 -3.92 7.11 -9.11
C LEU A 59 -4.79 5.88 -8.96
N GLU A 60 -5.10 5.52 -7.72
CA GLU A 60 -6.05 4.45 -7.41
C GLU A 60 -7.23 5.00 -6.62
N GLU A 61 -8.40 4.43 -6.89
CA GLU A 61 -9.64 4.77 -6.20
C GLU A 61 -10.22 3.51 -5.55
N CYS A 62 -10.63 3.64 -4.29
CA CYS A 62 -11.27 2.55 -3.56
C CYS A 62 -12.68 2.31 -4.11
N GLN A 63 -12.89 1.15 -4.74
CA GLN A 63 -14.19 0.73 -5.28
C GLN A 63 -15.05 0.05 -4.22
N GLU A 64 -14.41 -0.68 -3.29
CA GLU A 64 -15.07 -1.42 -2.22
C GLU A 64 -14.36 -1.08 -0.90
N PRO A 65 -14.82 -0.09 -0.14
CA PRO A 65 -14.16 0.29 1.11
C PRO A 65 -14.54 -0.66 2.25
N ALA A 66 -13.57 -1.05 3.07
CA ALA A 66 -13.76 -1.93 4.23
C ALA A 66 -14.66 -1.34 5.35
N SER A 67 -14.93 -0.03 5.28
CA SER A 67 -15.85 0.71 6.15
C SER A 67 -16.57 1.74 5.29
N GLY A 68 -17.85 2.03 5.55
CA GLY A 68 -18.69 2.98 4.78
C GLY A 68 -18.24 4.45 4.77
N SER A 69 -16.93 4.71 4.87
CA SER A 69 -16.32 6.00 4.57
C SER A 69 -16.43 6.32 3.08
N SER A 70 -16.42 7.62 2.79
CA SER A 70 -16.37 8.21 1.44
C SER A 70 -15.28 7.59 0.55
N PRO A 71 -15.44 7.68 -0.79
CA PRO A 71 -14.42 7.23 -1.74
C PRO A 71 -13.06 7.83 -1.39
N ARG A 72 -12.06 6.95 -1.27
CA ARG A 72 -10.68 7.31 -0.98
C ARG A 72 -9.88 7.16 -2.26
N CYS A 73 -9.14 8.20 -2.60
CA CYS A 73 -8.11 8.16 -3.63
C CYS A 73 -6.74 8.00 -2.98
N ARG A 74 -5.82 7.33 -3.67
CA ARG A 74 -4.41 7.22 -3.26
C ARG A 74 -3.48 7.27 -4.46
N ALA A 75 -2.23 7.68 -4.20
CA ALA A 75 -1.14 7.48 -5.14
C ALA A 75 -0.39 6.19 -4.76
N VAL A 76 -0.21 5.28 -5.71
CA VAL A 76 0.58 4.05 -5.55
C VAL A 76 1.76 4.09 -6.48
N LYS A 77 2.97 3.92 -5.93
CA LYS A 77 4.20 3.81 -6.71
C LYS A 77 4.57 2.34 -6.91
N GLU A 78 4.64 1.94 -8.17
CA GLU A 78 5.16 0.65 -8.62
C GLU A 78 6.65 0.78 -8.90
N ILE A 79 7.47 0.07 -8.13
CA ILE A 79 8.94 0.09 -8.22
C ILE A 79 9.39 -1.17 -8.97
N MET A 80 10.19 -1.00 -10.02
CA MET A 80 10.78 -2.12 -10.76
C MET A 80 11.94 -2.72 -9.97
N VAL A 81 11.85 -3.99 -9.61
CA VAL A 81 12.92 -4.73 -8.91
C VAL A 81 13.64 -5.62 -9.92
N GLY A 82 14.89 -5.31 -10.28
CA GLY A 82 15.65 -6.11 -11.26
C GLY A 82 17.10 -5.67 -11.45
N SER A 83 17.88 -6.46 -12.19
CA SER A 83 19.35 -6.32 -12.34
C SER A 83 19.85 -4.98 -12.92
N LYS A 84 18.97 -4.22 -13.59
CA LYS A 84 19.28 -2.89 -14.15
C LYS A 84 18.92 -1.73 -13.22
N SER A 85 18.15 -1.97 -12.16
CA SER A 85 17.93 -0.95 -11.14
C SER A 85 19.12 -0.99 -10.19
N ASN A 86 20.15 -0.19 -10.47
CA ASN A 86 21.26 0.09 -9.56
C ASN A 86 20.82 0.89 -8.31
N LEU A 87 19.51 0.90 -8.06
CA LEU A 87 18.84 1.70 -7.08
C LEU A 87 18.47 0.81 -5.91
N ASP A 88 18.97 1.18 -4.75
CA ASP A 88 18.65 0.56 -3.47
C ASP A 88 17.20 0.92 -3.10
N TYR A 89 16.23 0.21 -3.69
CA TYR A 89 14.80 0.37 -3.38
C TYR A 89 14.53 0.18 -1.88
N ALA A 90 15.38 -0.57 -1.17
CA ALA A 90 15.30 -0.72 0.27
C ALA A 90 15.54 0.63 1.00
N ARG A 91 16.40 1.52 0.48
CA ARG A 91 16.53 2.89 1.00
C ARG A 91 15.25 3.70 0.82
N GLU A 92 14.61 3.60 -0.34
CA GLU A 92 13.35 4.32 -0.57
C GLU A 92 12.25 3.83 0.37
N LEU A 93 12.08 2.50 0.48
CA LEU A 93 11.12 1.90 1.42
C LEU A 93 11.43 2.28 2.87
N LEU A 94 12.71 2.27 3.27
CA LEU A 94 13.13 2.65 4.61
C LEU A 94 12.83 4.13 4.90
N ALA A 95 13.05 5.01 3.94
CA ALA A 95 12.72 6.42 4.09
C ALA A 95 11.22 6.61 4.31
N ILE A 96 10.38 6.00 3.47
CA ILE A 96 8.92 6.06 3.62
C ILE A 96 8.51 5.55 5.01
N ALA A 97 9.03 4.40 5.44
CA ALA A 97 8.67 3.83 6.73
C ALA A 97 9.11 4.73 7.90
N LYS A 98 10.31 5.33 7.85
CA LYS A 98 10.80 6.26 8.88
C LYS A 98 9.97 7.54 8.96
N PHE A 99 9.51 8.07 7.82
CA PHE A 99 8.77 9.33 7.76
C PHE A 99 7.24 9.15 7.74
N SER A 100 6.73 7.93 7.97
CA SER A 100 5.30 7.63 8.02
C SER A 100 4.65 8.05 9.36
N HIS A 101 4.75 9.34 9.67
CA HIS A 101 4.18 9.94 10.87
C HIS A 101 3.37 11.17 10.49
N PRO A 102 2.30 11.52 11.25
CA PRO A 102 1.62 12.80 11.07
C PRO A 102 2.65 13.93 11.13
N LYS A 103 2.54 14.92 10.22
CA LYS A 103 3.33 16.15 10.39
C LYS A 103 2.96 16.75 11.74
N ALA A 104 3.94 16.86 12.64
CA ALA A 104 3.78 17.65 13.85
C ALA A 104 3.42 19.07 13.43
N ARG A 105 2.38 19.61 14.06
CA ARG A 105 1.84 20.94 13.77
C ARG A 105 2.74 22.02 14.36
#